data_AF-A0A7U6QM07-F1
#
_entry.id   AF-A0A7U6QM07-F1
#
_cell.length_a   1.000
_cell.length_b   1.000
_cell.length_c   1.000
_cell.angle_alpha   90.00
_cell.angle_beta   90.00
_cell.angle_gamma   90.00
#
_symmetry.space_group_name_H-M   'P 1'
#
loop_
_entity.id
_entity.type
_entity.pdbx_description
1 polymer ?
#
loop_
_entity_poly.entity_id
_entity_poly.type
_entity_poly.pdbx_seq_one_letter_code
_entity_poly.pdbx_strand_id
1 'polypeptide(L)'
;MLENGRADAFMMDDVLLAGEKAKAKNPDEWVIVGEPQSFEIYGCMMRKDDPEFKAVVNEALNNVFSSGEINSIYDKWFLNPVPPKNVNLNFEMSDNLKALIADPHDGAQPKAATAQ
;
A
#
# COMPACT_ATOMS: atom_id res chain seq x y z
N MET A 1 5.73 -16.88 12.29
CA MET A 1 7.17 -17.14 12.29
C MET A 1 7.85 -16.18 13.25
N LEU A 2 7.70 -14.87 13.02
CA LEU A 2 8.20 -13.84 13.93
C LEU A 2 7.53 -13.89 15.32
N GLU A 3 6.19 -13.79 15.41
CA GLU A 3 5.46 -13.80 16.71
C GLU A 3 5.68 -15.07 17.56
N ASN A 4 6.10 -16.19 16.96
CA ASN A 4 6.39 -17.43 17.68
C ASN A 4 7.89 -17.75 17.78
N GLY A 5 8.76 -16.76 17.60
CA GLY A 5 10.20 -16.87 17.85
C GLY A 5 10.95 -17.80 16.90
N ARG A 6 10.39 -18.08 15.72
CA ARG A 6 11.02 -18.94 14.69
C ARG A 6 11.85 -18.16 13.66
N ALA A 7 11.81 -16.83 13.72
CA ALA A 7 12.59 -15.93 12.88
C ALA A 7 12.87 -14.64 13.68
N ASP A 8 14.04 -14.04 13.48
CA ASP A 8 14.45 -12.81 14.16
C ASP A 8 13.81 -11.54 13.55
N ALA A 9 13.47 -11.60 12.26
CA ALA A 9 12.83 -10.50 11.53
C ALA A 9 11.88 -11.04 10.44
N PHE A 10 10.94 -10.21 10.00
CA PHE A 10 10.08 -10.47 8.86
C PHE A 10 10.25 -9.33 7.85
N MET A 11 10.96 -9.61 6.75
CA MET A 11 11.13 -8.66 5.65
C MET A 11 9.95 -8.77 4.70
N MET A 12 9.23 -7.67 4.53
CA MET A 12 8.12 -7.52 3.61
C MET A 12 7.86 -6.02 3.42
N ASP A 13 6.93 -5.69 2.53
CA ASP A 13 6.43 -4.33 2.30
C ASP A 13 5.90 -3.71 3.59
N ASP A 14 6.24 -2.47 3.86
CA ASP A 14 5.95 -1.74 5.09
C ASP A 14 4.46 -1.71 5.44
N VAL A 15 3.59 -1.49 4.46
CA VAL A 15 2.13 -1.46 4.63
C VAL A 15 1.59 -2.84 5.00
N LEU A 16 2.18 -3.91 4.47
CA LEU A 16 1.83 -5.28 4.85
C LEU A 16 2.30 -5.60 6.26
N LEU A 17 3.52 -5.16 6.62
CA LEU A 17 4.02 -5.27 7.98
C LEU A 17 3.16 -4.48 8.98
N ALA A 18 2.70 -3.29 8.64
CA ALA A 18 1.79 -2.48 9.45
C ALA A 18 0.44 -3.21 9.64
N GLY A 19 -0.08 -3.83 8.59
CA GLY A 19 -1.27 -4.67 8.63
C GLY A 19 -1.12 -5.88 9.56
N GLU A 20 -0.01 -6.60 9.47
CA GLU A 20 0.27 -7.74 10.36
C GLU A 20 0.49 -7.29 11.81
N LYS A 21 1.24 -6.22 12.04
CA LYS A 21 1.42 -5.60 13.36
C LYS A 21 0.09 -5.24 14.00
N ALA A 22 -0.82 -4.60 13.25
CA ALA A 22 -2.14 -4.23 13.74
C ALA A 22 -3.00 -5.44 14.14
N LYS A 23 -2.76 -6.62 13.53
CA LYS A 23 -3.47 -7.86 13.84
C LYS A 23 -2.80 -8.71 14.93
N ALA A 24 -1.56 -8.40 15.32
CA ALA A 24 -0.77 -9.16 16.29
C ALA A 24 -1.44 -9.21 17.67
N LYS A 25 -1.01 -10.14 18.53
CA LYS A 25 -1.54 -10.25 19.90
C LYS A 25 -1.24 -9.00 20.72
N ASN A 26 0.00 -8.54 20.65
CA ASN A 26 0.50 -7.33 21.32
C ASN A 26 1.17 -6.43 20.27
N PRO A 27 0.43 -5.56 19.56
CA PRO A 27 0.99 -4.72 18.49
C PRO A 27 2.17 -3.86 18.92
N ASP A 28 2.20 -3.40 20.17
CA ASP A 28 3.25 -2.52 20.72
C ASP A 28 4.62 -3.19 20.89
N GLU A 29 4.68 -4.53 20.82
CA GLU A 29 5.94 -5.29 20.86
C GLU A 29 6.67 -5.29 19.50
N TRP A 30 6.04 -4.81 18.43
CA TRP A 30 6.56 -4.88 17.07
C TRP A 30 6.93 -3.51 16.52
N VAL A 31 8.07 -3.46 15.83
CA VAL A 31 8.59 -2.24 15.18
C VAL A 31 8.98 -2.55 13.74
N ILE A 32 8.68 -1.62 12.84
CA ILE A 32 9.14 -1.65 11.44
C ILE A 32 10.42 -0.80 11.41
N VAL A 33 11.51 -1.38 10.94
CA VAL A 33 12.85 -0.78 10.98
C VAL A 33 13.64 -1.07 9.70
N GLY A 34 14.75 -0.36 9.52
CA GLY A 34 15.68 -0.54 8.42
C GLY A 34 15.47 0.46 7.29
N GLU A 35 16.47 0.55 6.40
CA GLU A 35 16.36 1.33 5.17
C GLU A 35 15.59 0.51 4.11
N PRO A 36 14.59 1.10 3.41
CA PRO A 36 13.88 0.41 2.35
C PRO A 36 14.84 -0.12 1.27
N GLN A 37 14.69 -1.40 0.94
CA GLN A 37 15.52 -2.06 -0.09
C GLN A 37 14.98 -1.83 -1.50
N SER A 38 13.69 -1.50 -1.62
CA SER A 38 12.99 -1.23 -2.87
C SER A 38 11.84 -0.25 -2.63
N PHE A 39 11.41 0.40 -3.72
CA PHE A 39 10.13 1.12 -3.79
C PHE A 39 9.30 0.46 -4.88
N GLU A 40 8.12 -0.04 -4.53
CA GLU A 40 7.33 -0.91 -5.39
C GLU A 40 5.92 -0.35 -5.57
N ILE A 41 5.45 -0.26 -6.82
CA ILE A 41 4.11 0.22 -7.15
C ILE A 41 3.19 -0.99 -7.30
N TYR A 42 2.14 -1.04 -6.49
CA TYR A 42 1.09 -2.05 -6.63
C TYR A 42 0.21 -1.76 -7.83
N GLY A 43 -0.12 -2.81 -8.59
CA GLY A 43 -0.99 -2.73 -9.75
C GLY A 43 -1.96 -3.92 -9.82
N CYS A 44 -3.06 -3.72 -10.54
CA CYS A 44 -3.98 -4.81 -10.87
C CYS A 44 -3.33 -5.74 -11.90
N MET A 45 -2.97 -6.95 -11.48
CA MET A 45 -2.38 -7.94 -12.39
C MET A 45 -3.41 -8.44 -13.41
N MET A 46 -2.99 -8.55 -14.67
CA MET A 46 -3.82 -8.99 -15.79
C MET A 46 -3.00 -9.86 -16.76
N ARG A 47 -3.68 -10.52 -17.70
CA ARG A 47 -3.00 -11.27 -18.76
C ARG A 47 -2.15 -10.33 -19.61
N LYS A 48 -1.02 -10.84 -20.10
CA LYS A 48 -0.22 -10.15 -21.11
C LYS A 48 -0.98 -10.08 -22.43
N ASP A 49 -0.63 -9.09 -23.25
CA ASP A 49 -1.15 -8.89 -24.62
C ASP A 49 -2.67 -8.66 -24.71
N ASP A 50 -3.28 -8.13 -23.66
CA ASP A 50 -4.71 -7.76 -23.58
C ASP A 50 -4.89 -6.23 -23.39
N PRO A 51 -4.55 -5.41 -24.42
CA PRO A 51 -4.52 -3.95 -24.29
C PRO A 51 -5.90 -3.32 -24.12
N GLU A 52 -6.95 -3.95 -24.66
CA GLU A 52 -8.33 -3.49 -24.52
C GLU A 52 -8.79 -3.62 -23.07
N PHE A 53 -8.55 -4.77 -22.43
CA PHE A 53 -8.87 -4.93 -21.01
C PHE A 53 -8.04 -4.01 -20.13
N LYS A 54 -6.75 -3.84 -20.43
CA LYS A 54 -5.89 -2.87 -19.73
C LYS A 54 -6.47 -1.45 -19.82
N ALA A 55 -6.95 -1.03 -20.99
CA ALA A 55 -7.52 0.30 -21.17
C ALA A 55 -8.75 0.53 -20.27
N VAL A 56 -9.65 -0.46 -20.18
CA VAL A 56 -10.83 -0.39 -19.29
C VAL A 56 -10.43 -0.26 -17.82
N VAL A 57 -9.44 -1.05 -17.37
CA VAL A 57 -8.94 -0.99 -15.99
C VAL A 57 -8.28 0.36 -15.70
N ASN A 58 -7.43 0.84 -16.61
CA ASN A 58 -6.76 2.13 -16.49
C ASN A 58 -7.78 3.28 -16.46
N GLU A 59 -8.82 3.25 -17.30
CA GLU A 59 -9.89 4.25 -17.30
C GLU A 59 -10.65 4.27 -15.97
N ALA A 60 -11.01 3.10 -15.44
CA ALA A 60 -11.68 3.00 -14.14
C ALA A 60 -10.83 3.58 -13.00
N LEU A 61 -9.53 3.25 -12.96
CA LEU A 61 -8.60 3.81 -11.97
C LEU A 61 -8.46 5.33 -12.12
N ASN A 62 -8.31 5.83 -13.35
CA ASN A 62 -8.22 7.27 -13.62
C ASN A 62 -9.47 8.02 -13.16
N ASN A 63 -10.67 7.43 -13.32
CA ASN A 63 -11.91 8.02 -12.83
C ASN A 63 -11.94 8.10 -11.29
N VAL A 64 -11.46 7.06 -10.59
CA VAL A 64 -11.37 7.05 -9.12
C VAL A 64 -10.34 8.08 -8.61
N PHE A 65 -9.21 8.20 -9.30
CA PHE A 65 -8.16 9.16 -8.93
C PHE A 65 -8.58 10.60 -9.19
N SER A 66 -9.05 10.90 -10.41
CA SER A 66 -9.42 12.26 -10.82
C SER A 66 -10.66 12.81 -10.11
N SER A 67 -11.60 11.94 -9.71
CA SER A 67 -12.76 12.34 -8.91
C SER A 67 -12.42 12.64 -7.44
N GLY A 68 -11.24 12.23 -6.97
CA GLY A 68 -10.84 12.32 -5.57
C GLY A 68 -11.45 11.26 -4.66
N GLU A 69 -12.24 10.31 -5.20
CA GLU A 69 -12.81 9.18 -4.45
C GLU A 69 -11.73 8.36 -3.75
N ILE A 70 -10.54 8.28 -4.34
CA ILE A 70 -9.37 7.62 -3.75
C ILE A 70 -9.04 8.10 -2.33
N ASN A 71 -9.27 9.38 -2.00
CA ASN A 71 -8.99 9.90 -0.66
C ASN A 71 -9.93 9.26 0.37
N SER A 72 -11.23 9.17 0.08
CA SER A 72 -12.21 8.50 0.94
C SER A 72 -11.91 7.01 1.09
N ILE A 73 -11.45 6.36 0.01
CA ILE A 73 -11.02 4.96 0.04
C ILE A 73 -9.80 4.80 0.95
N TYR A 74 -8.81 5.67 0.80
CA TYR A 74 -7.58 5.65 1.59
C TYR A 74 -7.87 5.88 3.08
N ASP A 75 -8.63 6.93 3.39
CA ASP A 75 -9.04 7.27 4.76
C ASP A 75 -9.74 6.11 5.45
N LYS A 76 -10.66 5.43 4.75
CA LYS A 76 -11.38 4.28 5.30
C LYS A 76 -10.45 3.14 5.69
N TRP A 77 -9.44 2.83 4.88
CA TRP A 77 -8.64 1.62 5.05
C TRP A 77 -7.36 1.83 5.86
N PHE A 78 -6.80 3.04 5.86
CA PHE A 78 -5.50 3.33 6.45
C PHE A 78 -5.53 4.29 7.62
N LEU A 79 -6.55 5.16 7.70
CA LEU A 79 -6.64 6.21 8.74
C LEU A 79 -7.84 6.04 9.68
N ASN A 80 -8.68 5.02 9.45
CA ASN A 80 -9.83 4.70 10.30
C ASN A 80 -9.80 3.23 10.75
N PRO A 81 -10.51 2.90 11.84
CA PRO A 81 -10.67 1.52 12.27
C PRO A 81 -11.29 0.62 11.19
N VAL A 82 -10.62 -0.49 10.88
CA VAL A 82 -11.08 -1.48 9.89
C VAL A 82 -11.44 -2.82 10.53
N PRO A 83 -12.44 -3.54 9.99
CA PRO A 83 -12.78 -4.89 10.43
C PRO A 83 -11.64 -5.89 10.14
N PRO A 84 -11.59 -7.05 10.83
CA PRO A 84 -12.55 -7.53 11.83
C PRO A 84 -12.22 -7.10 13.28
N LYS A 85 -11.00 -6.62 13.54
CA LYS A 85 -10.55 -6.28 14.91
C LYS A 85 -10.75 -4.79 15.26
N ASN A 86 -11.32 -4.01 14.35
CA ASN A 86 -11.52 -2.57 14.52
C ASN A 86 -10.19 -1.83 14.82
N VAL A 87 -9.15 -2.21 14.09
CA VAL A 87 -7.78 -1.69 14.24
C VAL A 87 -7.55 -0.57 13.24
N ASN A 88 -6.81 0.46 13.64
CA ASN A 88 -6.42 1.55 12.75
C ASN A 88 -4.93 1.42 12.43
N LEU A 89 -4.56 1.49 11.14
CA LEU A 89 -3.16 1.42 10.73
C LEU A 89 -2.42 2.73 10.99
N ASN A 90 -3.14 3.85 11.07
CA ASN A 90 -2.57 5.20 11.15
C ASN A 90 -1.46 5.43 10.10
N PHE A 91 -1.71 4.95 8.88
CA PHE A 91 -0.71 4.92 7.81
C PHE A 91 -1.00 6.05 6.81
N GLU A 92 -0.29 7.17 6.94
CA GLU A 92 -0.50 8.32 6.05
C GLU A 92 -0.15 8.00 4.59
N MET A 93 -0.78 8.69 3.65
CA MET A 93 -0.48 8.52 2.23
C MET A 93 0.90 9.09 1.93
N SER A 94 1.77 8.29 1.31
CA SER A 94 3.12 8.71 0.95
C SER A 94 3.11 9.76 -0.14
N ASP A 95 4.17 10.58 -0.19
CA ASP A 95 4.31 11.56 -1.26
C ASP A 95 4.48 10.90 -2.64
N ASN A 96 5.09 9.71 -2.69
CA ASN A 96 5.16 8.90 -3.90
C ASN A 96 3.77 8.48 -4.39
N LEU A 97 2.88 8.05 -3.47
CA LEU A 97 1.53 7.65 -3.82
C LEU A 97 0.67 8.86 -4.22
N LYS A 98 0.79 9.99 -3.50
CA LYS A 98 0.14 11.25 -3.90
C LYS A 98 0.55 11.68 -5.31
N ALA A 99 1.85 11.60 -5.63
CA ALA A 99 2.37 11.93 -6.95
C ALA A 99 1.85 10.96 -8.03
N LEU A 100 1.79 9.66 -7.73
CA LEU A 100 1.25 8.66 -8.66
C LEU A 100 -0.24 8.88 -8.94
N ILE A 101 -1.03 9.23 -7.93
CA ILE A 101 -2.46 9.54 -8.09
C ILE A 101 -2.64 10.80 -8.97
N ALA A 102 -1.79 11.80 -8.79
CA ALA A 102 -1.85 13.05 -9.54
C ALA A 102 -1.40 12.89 -11.02
N ASP A 103 -0.46 11.98 -11.29
CA ASP A 103 0.07 11.73 -12.63
C ASP A 103 0.31 10.22 -12.86
N PRO A 104 -0.78 9.44 -13.08
CA PRO A 104 -0.73 7.97 -13.17
C PRO A 104 0.13 7.46 -14.33
N HIS A 105 0.86 6.38 -14.10
CA HIS A 105 1.74 5.79 -15.11
C HIS A 105 1.93 4.27 -14.93
N ASP A 106 2.38 3.60 -15.99
CA ASP A 106 2.66 2.17 -16.01
C ASP A 106 4.12 1.81 -15.63
N GLY A 107 4.96 2.81 -15.32
CA GLY A 107 6.33 2.59 -14.87
C GLY A 107 6.41 1.82 -13.54
N ALA A 108 7.41 0.96 -13.40
CA ALA A 108 7.57 0.05 -12.26
C ALA A 108 8.06 0.74 -10.97
N GLN A 109 8.56 1.97 -11.07
CA GLN A 109 9.11 2.73 -9.94
C GLN A 109 8.44 4.10 -9.86
N PRO A 110 8.38 4.70 -8.66
CA PRO A 110 7.99 6.10 -8.50
C PRO A 110 8.85 7.02 -9.38
N LYS A 111 8.25 8.09 -9.90
CA LYS A 111 8.98 9.15 -10.64
C LYS A 111 10.04 9.85 -9.78
N ALA A 112 9.85 9.86 -8.46
CA ALA A 112 10.82 10.28 -7.46
C ALA A 112 10.87 9.24 -6.33
N ALA A 113 12.06 8.86 -5.89
CA ALA A 113 12.26 7.95 -4.77
C ALA A 113 12.47 8.76 -3.48
N THR A 114 11.41 9.38 -2.98
CA THR A 114 11.45 10.00 -1.65
C THR A 114 10.98 9.01 -0.60
N ALA A 115 11.77 8.81 0.45
CA ALA A 115 11.36 8.03 1.61
C ALA A 115 10.16 8.71 2.30
N GLN A 116 9.29 7.90 2.89
CA GLN A 116 8.13 8.35 3.65
C GLN A 116 8.51 8.65 5.11
#